data_AF-A0A2D3D6S6-F1
#
_entry.id   AF-A0A2D3D6S6-F1
#
_cell.length_a   1.000
_cell.length_b   1.000
_cell.length_c   1.000
_cell.angle_alpha   90.00
_cell.angle_beta   90.00
_cell.angle_gamma   90.00
#
_symmetry.space_group_name_H-M   'P 1'
#
loop_
_entity.id
_entity.type
_entity.pdbx_description
1 polymer ?
#
loop_
_entity_poly.entity_id
_entity_poly.type
_entity_poly.pdbx_seq_one_letter_code
_entity_poly.pdbx_strand_id
1 'polypeptide(L)' 'MAERYLGVKQVAERLGITPGGLLNLKLPKPDAYIGRTRGWKAETVDAWNAARPGRGVGGGRPRKHADS' A
#
# COMPACT_ATOMS: atom_id res chain seq x y z
N MET A 1 15.13 -19.98 3.10
CA MET A 1 13.72 -19.57 2.93
C MET A 1 13.71 -18.27 2.13
N ALA A 2 12.81 -18.09 1.17
CA ALA A 2 12.76 -16.89 0.33
C ALA A 2 11.93 -15.80 1.01
N GLU A 3 12.42 -14.57 1.01
CA GLU A 3 11.70 -13.41 1.56
C GLU A 3 10.92 -12.70 0.46
N ARG A 4 9.66 -12.35 0.73
CA ARG A 4 8.77 -11.73 -0.25
C ARG A 4 8.51 -10.28 0.09
N TYR A 5 8.77 -9.41 -0.88
CA TYR A 5 8.55 -7.98 -0.79
C TYR A 5 7.38 -7.56 -1.68
N LEU A 6 6.66 -6.54 -1.23
CA LEU A 6 5.56 -5.90 -1.93
C LEU A 6 6.10 -4.73 -2.75
N GLY A 7 5.81 -4.72 -4.05
CA GLY A 7 6.04 -3.54 -4.90
C GLY A 7 4.91 -2.50 -4.74
N VAL A 8 5.12 -1.30 -5.29
CA VAL A 8 4.16 -0.16 -5.21
C VAL A 8 2.73 -0.57 -5.55
N LYS A 9 2.53 -1.38 -6.59
CA LYS A 9 1.19 -1.86 -6.98
C LYS A 9 0.54 -2.73 -5.90
N GLN A 10 1.30 -3.67 -5.33
CA GLN A 10 0.81 -4.57 -4.28
C GLN A 10 0.54 -3.84 -2.97
N VAL A 11 1.34 -2.81 -2.65
CA VAL A 11 1.07 -1.91 -1.53
C VAL A 11 -0.25 -1.17 -1.74
N ALA A 12 -0.51 -0.65 -2.95
CA ALA A 12 -1.75 0.06 -3.26
C ALA A 12 -2.99 -0.86 -3.16
N GLU A 13 -2.89 -2.08 -3.70
CA GLU A 13 -3.92 -3.11 -3.60
C GLU A 13 -4.22 -3.48 -2.15
N ARG A 14 -3.18 -3.69 -1.33
CA ARG A 14 -3.32 -4.00 0.11
C ARG A 14 -4.04 -2.90 0.88
N LEU A 15 -3.83 -1.65 0.49
CA LEU A 15 -4.42 -0.47 1.12
C LEU A 15 -5.79 -0.09 0.54
N GLY A 16 -6.26 -0.78 -0.50
CA GLY A 16 -7.52 -0.48 -1.18
C GLY A 16 -7.53 0.86 -1.90
N ILE A 17 -6.36 1.37 -2.33
CA ILE A 17 -6.23 2.66 -3.02
C ILE A 17 -5.62 2.49 -4.41
N THR A 18 -5.71 3.54 -5.23
CA THR A 18 -5.06 3.54 -6.55
C THR A 18 -3.54 3.73 -6.40
N PRO A 19 -2.71 3.17 -7.30
CA PRO A 19 -1.26 3.41 -7.28
C PRO A 19 -0.88 4.89 -7.37
N GLY A 20 -1.64 5.69 -8.13
CA GLY A 20 -1.47 7.14 -8.18
C GLY A 20 -1.76 7.81 -6.84
N GLY A 21 -2.82 7.39 -6.13
CA GLY A 21 -3.12 7.86 -4.78
C GLY A 21 -2.01 7.50 -3.79
N LEU A 22 -1.44 6.30 -3.89
CA LEU A 22 -0.31 5.85 -3.07
C LEU A 22 0.93 6.72 -3.25
N LEU A 23 1.27 7.12 -4.48
CA LEU A 23 2.43 7.95 -4.77
C LEU A 23 2.32 9.39 -4.21
N ASN A 24 1.11 9.85 -3.93
CA ASN A 24 0.87 11.13 -3.26
C ASN A 24 1.05 11.04 -1.73
N LEU A 25 1.17 9.84 -1.17
CA LEU A 25 1.40 9.64 0.25
C LEU A 25 2.90 9.63 0.57
N LYS A 26 3.24 10.10 1.77
CA LYS A 26 4.58 9.91 2.34
C LYS A 26 4.73 8.46 2.81
N LEU A 27 5.13 7.60 1.88
CA LEU A 27 5.39 6.18 2.14
C LEU A 27 6.54 5.98 3.13
N PRO A 28 6.54 4.88 3.89
CA PRO A 28 7.66 4.54 4.75
C PRO A 28 8.88 4.21 3.89
N LYS A 29 10.06 4.25 4.52
CA LYS A 29 11.29 3.79 3.87
C LYS A 29 11.10 2.35 3.38
N PRO A 30 11.49 2.02 2.14
CA PRO A 30 11.43 0.66 1.64
C PRO A 30 12.42 -0.24 2.37
N ASP A 31 12.01 -1.48 2.61
CA ASP A 31 12.82 -2.53 3.24
C ASP A 31 13.85 -3.10 2.26
N ALA A 32 13.58 -3.05 0.96
CA ALA A 32 14.49 -3.50 -0.08
C ALA A 32 14.42 -2.62 -1.34
N TYR A 33 15.54 -2.58 -2.07
CA TYR A 33 15.63 -2.00 -3.41
C TYR A 33 16.02 -3.07 -4.41
N ILE A 34 15.28 -3.15 -5.51
CA ILE A 34 15.57 -4.01 -6.66
C ILE A 34 15.77 -3.08 -7.86
N GLY A 35 17.01 -2.68 -8.10
CA GLY A 35 17.32 -1.60 -9.04
C GLY A 35 16.59 -0.31 -8.63
N ARG A 36 15.69 0.19 -9.50
CA ARG A 36 14.84 1.36 -9.21
C ARG A 36 13.54 1.02 -8.48
N THR A 37 13.22 -0.27 -8.36
CA THR A 37 12.00 -0.74 -7.72
C THR A 37 12.18 -0.74 -6.21
N ARG A 38 11.19 -0.20 -5.51
CA ARG A 38 11.10 -0.18 -4.05
C ARG A 38 10.25 -1.37 -3.60
N GLY A 39 10.72 -2.09 -2.59
CA GLY A 39 10.04 -3.23 -1.97
C GLY A 39 9.78 -2.96 -0.49
N TRP A 40 8.59 -3.31 -0.02
CA TRP A 40 8.22 -3.24 1.39
C TRP A 40 7.79 -4.61 1.91
N LYS A 41 8.05 -4.89 3.18
CA LYS A 41 7.42 -6.01 3.86
C LYS A 41 5.95 -5.70 4.11
N ALA A 42 5.14 -6.75 4.17
CA ALA A 42 3.73 -6.62 4.53
C ALA A 42 3.57 -5.91 5.89
N GLU A 43 4.38 -6.31 6.88
CA GLU A 43 4.39 -5.73 8.22
C GLU A 43 4.73 -4.24 8.22
N THR A 44 5.74 -3.82 7.44
CA THR A 44 6.12 -2.41 7.31
C THR A 44 4.98 -1.56 6.77
N VAL A 45 4.25 -2.07 5.76
CA VAL A 45 3.08 -1.40 5.18
C VAL A 45 1.94 -1.32 6.18
N ASP A 46 1.65 -2.41 6.90
CA ASP A 46 0.54 -2.47 7.86
C ASP A 46 0.79 -1.56 9.07
N ALA A 47 2.01 -1.59 9.63
CA ALA A 47 2.42 -0.74 10.74
C ALA A 47 2.35 0.75 10.34
N TRP A 48 2.86 1.09 9.15
CA TRP A 48 2.76 2.45 8.63
C TRP A 48 1.29 2.85 8.39
N ASN A 49 0.46 1.97 7.84
CA ASN A 49 -0.95 2.27 7.57
C ASN A 49 -1.74 2.51 8.86
N ALA A 50 -1.43 1.77 9.92
CA ALA A 50 -2.02 1.97 11.25
C ALA A 50 -1.57 3.28 11.89
N ALA A 51 -0.31 3.69 11.69
CA ALA A 51 0.28 4.89 12.27
C ALA A 51 0.11 6.15 11.39
N ARG A 52 -0.52 6.05 10.21
CA ARG A 52 -0.55 7.17 9.24
C ARG A 52 -1.33 8.38 9.80
N PRO A 53 -0.73 9.58 9.84
CA PRO A 53 -1.45 10.79 10.28
C PRO A 53 -2.37 11.30 9.15
N GLY A 54 -3.67 10.97 9.22
CA GLY A 54 -4.69 11.42 8.27
C GLY A 54 -6.03 10.69 8.40
N ARG A 55 -7.14 11.44 8.26
CA ARG A 55 -8.55 11.05 8.53
C ARG A 55 -8.96 9.71 7.89
N GLY A 56 -9.12 8.68 8.72
CA GLY A 56 -9.90 7.48 8.40
C GLY A 56 -9.08 6.28 7.90
N VAL A 57 -8.95 5.27 8.75
CA VAL A 57 -8.53 3.89 8.45
C VAL A 57 -9.50 3.10 7.54
N GLY A 58 -10.33 3.78 6.73
CA GLY A 58 -11.34 3.13 5.87
C GLY A 58 -12.19 4.11 5.05
N GLY A 59 -11.65 4.66 3.96
CA GLY A 59 -12.30 5.77 3.25
C GLY A 59 -12.11 5.76 1.73
N GLY A 60 -12.29 4.60 1.09
CA GLY A 60 -12.43 4.49 -0.37
C GLY A 60 -13.65 3.63 -0.68
N ARG A 61 -14.77 4.28 -1.04
CA ARG A 61 -16.12 3.75 -1.29
C ARG A 61 -16.17 2.28 -1.76
N PRO A 62 -16.96 1.39 -1.14
CA PRO A 62 -17.27 0.08 -1.69
C PRO A 62 -17.79 0.25 -3.11
N ARG A 63 -17.15 -0.36 -4.11
CA ARG A 63 -17.74 -0.45 -5.44
C ARG A 63 -18.94 -1.38 -5.32
N LYS A 64 -20.15 -0.82 -5.47
CA LYS A 64 -21.39 -1.56 -5.60
C LYS A 64 -21.24 -2.50 -6.81
N HIS A 65 -21.25 -3.81 -6.58
CA HIS A 65 -21.66 -4.75 -7.62
C HIS A 65 -23.13 -4.44 -7.92
N ALA A 66 -23.39 -3.86 -9.09
CA ALA A 66 -24.69 -3.95 -9.73
C ALA A 66 -24.47 -4.87 -10.93
N ASP A 67 -24.77 -6.14 -10.71
CA ASP A 67 -25.09 -7.13 -11.72
C ASP A 67 -26.18 -6.55 -12.65
N SER A 68 -26.08 -6.76 -13.96
CA SER A 68 -27.09 -6.43 -14.96
C SER A 68 -27.33 -7.65 -15.83
#